data_AF-A0A2Z5EN88-F1
#
_entry.id   AF-A0A2Z5EN88-F1
#
_cell.length_a   1.000
_cell.length_b   1.000
_cell.length_c   1.000
_cell.angle_alpha   90.00
_cell.angle_beta   90.00
_cell.angle_gamma   90.00
#
_symmetry.space_group_name_H-M   'P 1'
#
loop_
_entity.id
_entity.type
_entity.pdbx_description
1 polymer ?
#
loop_
_entity_poly.entity_id
_entity_poly.type
_entity_poly.pdbx_seq_one_letter_code
_entity_poly.pdbx_strand_id
1 'polypeptide(L)' 'ADMLIAGGRNQYTALKARIPFLDINQERHHPYAGYVGMIEMARELYEALYSPIWEQIRKPAPWDEEVV' A
#
# COMPACT_ATOMS: atom_id res chain seq x y z
N ALA A 1 2.93 12.11 4.75
CA ALA A 1 1.99 11.59 3.74
C ALA A 1 1.73 10.13 4.08
N ASP A 2 0.47 9.70 4.01
CA ASP A 2 0.04 8.41 4.57
C ASP A 2 -0.10 7.30 3.51
N MET A 3 -0.10 7.67 2.23
CA MET A 3 -0.18 6.75 1.09
C MET A 3 0.45 7.40 -0.15
N LEU A 4 1.04 6.57 -1.03
CA LEU A 4 1.45 6.97 -2.37
C LEU A 4 0.45 6.46 -3.40
N ILE A 5 -0.10 7.37 -4.22
CA ILE A 5 -0.98 7.04 -5.34
C ILE A 5 -0.22 7.35 -6.63
N ALA A 6 0.13 6.33 -7.40
CA ALA A 6 0.91 6.50 -8.63
C ALA A 6 0.72 5.29 -9.57
N GLY A 7 1.38 5.30 -10.72
CA GLY A 7 1.43 4.11 -11.59
C GLY A 7 2.40 3.04 -11.07
N GLY A 8 2.23 1.79 -11.51
CA GLY A 8 2.99 0.63 -11.04
C GLY A 8 4.52 0.74 -11.02
N ARG A 9 5.15 1.62 -11.81
CA ARG A 9 6.60 1.88 -11.76
C ARG A 9 7.09 2.37 -10.39
N ASN A 10 6.22 2.94 -9.57
CA ASN A 10 6.55 3.49 -8.26
C ASN A 10 6.22 2.54 -7.10
N GLN A 11 5.57 1.40 -7.36
CA GLN A 11 5.05 0.50 -6.33
C GLN A 11 6.16 -0.01 -5.40
N TYR A 12 7.22 -0.59 -5.96
CA TYR A 12 8.29 -1.17 -5.14
C TYR A 12 9.05 -0.14 -4.32
N THR A 13 9.20 1.08 -4.85
CA THR A 13 9.83 2.19 -4.11
C THR A 13 8.98 2.56 -2.89
N ALA A 14 7.66 2.67 -3.04
CA ALA A 14 6.76 2.94 -1.92
C ALA A 14 6.79 1.84 -0.87
N LEU A 15 6.68 0.57 -1.31
CA LEU A 15 6.63 -0.57 -0.39
C LEU A 15 7.95 -0.75 0.38
N LYS A 16 9.11 -0.54 -0.26
CA LYS A 16 10.41 -0.54 0.44
C LYS A 16 10.55 0.60 1.45
N ALA A 17 9.94 1.75 1.15
CA ALA A 17 9.85 2.88 2.08
C ALA A 17 8.78 2.68 3.17
N ARG A 18 8.08 1.53 3.19
CA ARG A 18 7.00 1.21 4.13
C ARG A 18 5.81 2.18 4.04
N ILE A 19 5.55 2.70 2.85
CA ILE A 19 4.43 3.59 2.54
C ILE A 19 3.36 2.78 1.79
N PRO A 20 2.09 2.78 2.24
CA PRO A 20 0.98 2.21 1.49
C PRO A 20 0.92 2.72 0.04
N PHE A 21 0.52 1.86 -0.89
CA PHE A 21 0.52 2.17 -2.32
C PHE A 21 -0.80 1.80 -2.97
N LEU A 22 -1.35 2.71 -3.79
CA LEU A 22 -2.50 2.47 -4.64
C LEU A 22 -2.11 2.68 -6.11
N ASP A 23 -2.27 1.64 -6.95
CA ASP A 23 -1.99 1.74 -8.38
C ASP A 23 -3.17 2.39 -9.12
N ILE A 24 -2.89 3.46 -9.86
CA ILE A 24 -3.90 4.15 -10.70
C ILE A 24 -3.70 3.91 -12.20
N ASN A 25 -2.73 3.10 -12.60
CA ASN A 25 -2.39 2.85 -14.00
C ASN A 25 -3.61 2.32 -14.80
N GLN A 26 -3.74 2.69 -16.08
CA GLN A 26 -4.92 2.33 -16.91
C GLN A 26 -4.97 0.84 -17.27
N GLU A 27 -3.82 0.17 -17.31
CA GLU A 27 -3.68 -1.26 -17.64
C GLU A 27 -3.93 -2.18 -16.42
N ARG A 28 -4.63 -1.69 -15.40
CA ARG A 28 -4.84 -2.39 -14.13
C ARG A 28 -5.88 -3.52 -14.23
N HIS A 29 -5.74 -4.51 -13.36
CA HIS A 29 -6.68 -5.64 -13.25
C HIS A 29 -8.07 -5.22 -12.74
N HIS A 30 -8.14 -4.18 -11.89
CA HIS A 30 -9.37 -3.71 -11.26
C HIS A 30 -9.77 -2.32 -11.77
N PRO A 31 -10.84 -2.18 -12.58
CA PRO A 31 -11.28 -0.89 -13.08
C PRO A 31 -11.92 -0.05 -11.95
N TYR A 32 -11.57 1.23 -11.87
CA TYR A 32 -12.13 2.17 -10.88
C TYR A 32 -13.21 3.09 -11.45
N ALA A 33 -13.51 2.98 -12.74
CA ALA A 33 -14.48 3.85 -13.39
C ALA A 33 -15.93 3.46 -13.05
N GLY A 34 -16.80 4.46 -12.95
CA GLY A 34 -18.22 4.30 -12.66
C GLY A 34 -18.50 3.91 -11.21
N TYR A 35 -19.79 3.73 -10.87
CA TYR A 35 -20.23 3.48 -9.50
C TYR A 35 -19.62 2.23 -8.88
N VAL A 36 -19.57 1.12 -9.64
CA VAL A 36 -18.96 -0.13 -9.19
C VAL A 36 -17.46 0.04 -9.01
N GLY A 37 -16.79 0.75 -9.93
CA GLY A 37 -15.36 1.00 -9.82
C GLY A 37 -14.98 1.88 -8.63
N MET A 38 -15.85 2.82 -8.23
CA MET A 38 -15.62 3.61 -7.00
C MET A 38 -15.66 2.74 -5.74
N ILE A 39 -16.55 1.74 -5.69
CA ILE A 39 -16.59 0.79 -4.57
C ILE A 39 -15.31 -0.05 -4.55
N GLU A 40 -14.85 -0.49 -5.71
CA GLU A 40 -13.61 -1.27 -5.82
C GLU A 40 -12.38 -0.46 -5.42
N MET A 41 -12.29 0.81 -5.85
CA MET A 41 -11.23 1.72 -5.41
C MET A 41 -11.25 1.91 -3.90
N ALA A 42 -12.43 2.04 -3.29
CA ALA A 42 -12.56 2.15 -1.84
C ALA A 42 -12.07 0.88 -1.12
N ARG A 43 -12.36 -0.31 -1.67
CA ARG A 43 -11.86 -1.60 -1.15
C ARG A 43 -10.34 -1.66 -1.21
N GLU A 44 -9.74 -1.36 -2.36
CA GLU A 44 -8.29 -1.37 -2.56
C GLU A 44 -7.58 -0.35 -1.66
N LEU A 45 -8.16 0.84 -1.51
CA LEU A 45 -7.64 1.88 -0.61
C LEU A 45 -7.68 1.43 0.86
N TYR A 46 -8.77 0.79 1.28
CA TYR A 46 -8.89 0.24 2.64
C TYR A 46 -7.84 -0.87 2.88
N GLU A 47 -7.71 -1.81 1.95
CA GLU A 47 -6.74 -2.90 2.07
C GLU A 47 -5.30 -2.39 2.09
N ALA A 48 -4.96 -1.43 1.24
CA ALA A 48 -3.63 -0.83 1.22
C ALA A 48 -3.30 -0.11 2.54
N LEU A 49 -4.24 0.64 3.11
CA LEU A 49 -4.02 1.40 4.34
C LEU A 49 -4.00 0.54 5.60
N TYR A 50 -4.90 -0.44 5.70
CA TYR A 50 -5.14 -1.20 6.94
C TYR A 50 -4.59 -2.64 6.89
N SER A 51 -3.72 -2.95 5.93
CA SER A 51 -3.12 -4.27 5.82
C SER A 51 -2.37 -4.71 7.09
N PRO A 52 -2.55 -5.99 7.48
CA PRO A 52 -1.73 -6.80 8.38
C PRO A 52 -0.29 -6.39 8.58
N ILE A 53 0.30 -6.24 7.40
CA ILE A 53 1.73 -6.25 7.18
C ILE A 53 2.40 -5.04 7.80
N TRP A 54 1.68 -3.92 7.93
CA TRP A 54 2.23 -2.68 8.48
C TRP A 54 2.66 -2.84 9.93
N GLU A 55 1.91 -3.60 10.73
CA GLU A 55 2.29 -3.91 12.11
C GLU A 55 3.55 -4.77 12.17
N GLN A 56 3.76 -5.65 11.19
CA GLN A 56 4.91 -6.54 11.14
C GLN A 56 6.18 -5.80 10.69
N ILE A 57 6.11 -5.02 9.61
CA ILE A 57 7.29 -4.39 9.00
C ILE A 57 7.73 -3.10 9.71
N ARG A 58 6.89 -2.55 10.59
CA ARG A 58 7.23 -1.38 11.43
C ARG A 58 7.90 -1.78 12.74
N LYS A 59 7.96 -3.06 13.08
CA LYS A 59 8.73 -3.53 14.24
C LYS A 59 10.21 -3.17 14.05
N PRO A 60 10.94 -2.89 15.15
CA PRO A 60 12.39 -2.80 15.10
C PRO A 60 12.95 -4.09 14.53
N ALA A 61 14.13 -4.02 13.91
CA ALA A 61 14.75 -5.25 13.46
C ALA A 61 15.15 -6.09 14.70
N PRO A 62 15.16 -7.42 14.62
CA PRO A 62 15.50 -8.27 15.77
C PRO A 62 16.89 -8.02 16.36
N TRP A 63 17.80 -7.44 15.57
CA TRP A 63 19.16 -7.09 16.00
C TRP A 63 19.28 -5.63 16.50
N ASP A 64 18.21 -4.85 16.41
CA ASP A 64 18.13 -3.49 16.99
C ASP A 64 17.58 -3.53 18.43
N GLU A 65 17.03 -4.66 18.87
CA GLU A 65 16.65 -4.86 20.27
C GLU A 65 17.94 -4.92 21.10
N GLU A 66 18.14 -3.96 22.00
CA GLU A 66 19.28 -3.96 22.93
C GLU A 66 19.33 -5.31 23.63
N VAL A 67 20.44 -6.04 23.41
CA VAL A 67 20.75 -7.26 24.13
C VAL A 67 20.95 -6.86 25.60
N VAL A 68 19.92 -7.05 26.42
CA VAL A 68 20.01 -6.98 27.88
C VAL A 68 20.62 -8.28 28.41
#